data_AF-A0A9W7AWW6-F1
#
_entry.id   AF-A0A9W7AWW6-F1
#
_cell.length_a   1.000
_cell.length_b   1.000
_cell.length_c   1.000
_cell.angle_alpha   90.00
_cell.angle_beta   90.00
_cell.angle_gamma   90.00
#
_symmetry.space_group_name_H-M   'P 1'
#
loop_
_entity.id
_entity.type
_entity.pdbx_description
1 polymer ?
#
loop_
_entity_poly.entity_id
_entity_poly.type
_entity_poly.pdbx_seq_one_letter_code
_entity_poly.pdbx_strand_id
1 'polypeptide(L)'
;MPGFPPSSVALPQPPTSTFIHDCSFDYYGRRLATCSGDRFLRIYTLEENGEWILKPTSTFLAHEASLWRCTWSHPTYGSLLSTCSDDSTSIIWEEDPSSHKWIKKATLSDSRKPVQVVEFCPEHVGLRLATGSADGVIRIYEAIDVLNLEHWPLSQRFDACLEGELGVTALSWCRSRFDGLMIVVGGSSGSLKVWKFSEGSRSWKVYVELDGFQERVLDVKWANGVGRGYHLISAVAGGGVVRVYKFKRDKAEEEVGEKEKDVDVRTLETKEGEDVWRLGWNETGTVLATSGEGGKVNMWKATFDGDWKCVEEV
;
A
#
# COMPACT_ATOMS: atom_id res chain seq x y z
N MET A 1 -14.28 29.99 17.37
CA MET A 1 -13.66 29.48 16.13
C MET A 1 -12.39 28.76 16.56
N PRO A 2 -12.31 27.42 16.48
CA PRO A 2 -11.05 26.74 16.74
C PRO A 2 -10.14 26.96 15.54
N GLY A 3 -8.95 27.51 15.80
CA GLY A 3 -7.95 27.79 14.78
C GLY A 3 -7.44 26.50 14.13
N PHE A 4 -7.04 26.62 12.87
CA PHE A 4 -6.28 25.60 12.18
C PHE A 4 -5.06 25.20 13.03
N PRO A 5 -4.71 23.91 13.12
CA PRO A 5 -3.46 23.50 13.76
C PRO A 5 -2.28 24.17 13.02
N PRO A 6 -1.20 24.52 13.74
CA PRO A 6 -0.08 25.25 13.17
C PRO A 6 0.59 24.45 12.04
N SER A 7 1.12 25.21 11.08
CA SER A 7 2.00 24.79 10.00
C SER A 7 3.07 23.80 10.48
N SER A 8 3.07 22.60 9.88
CA SER A 8 4.10 21.56 9.94
C SER A 8 4.81 21.37 11.30
N VAL A 9 4.23 20.55 12.18
CA VAL A 9 4.97 20.02 13.33
C VAL A 9 5.94 18.95 12.81
N ALA A 10 7.24 19.23 12.89
CA ALA A 10 8.27 18.28 12.51
C ALA A 10 8.27 17.09 13.49
N LEU A 11 8.41 15.88 12.95
CA LEU A 11 8.67 14.71 13.78
C LEU A 11 9.99 14.90 14.54
N PRO A 12 10.11 14.40 15.78
CA PRO A 12 11.41 14.29 16.44
C PRO A 12 12.37 13.57 15.49
N GLN A 13 13.56 14.13 15.30
CA GLN A 13 14.49 13.54 14.33
C GLN A 13 14.76 12.07 14.72
N PRO A 14 14.49 11.12 13.80
CA PRO A 14 14.82 9.75 14.06
C PRO A 14 16.33 9.65 14.26
N PRO A 15 16.82 8.86 15.22
CA PRO A 15 18.22 8.45 15.25
C PRO A 15 18.44 7.38 14.17
N THR A 16 18.17 7.70 12.91
CA THR A 16 18.38 6.80 11.77
C THR A 16 19.78 7.01 11.20
N SER A 17 20.51 5.92 11.02
CA SER A 17 21.79 5.92 10.32
C SER A 17 21.64 5.80 8.80
N THR A 18 20.40 5.64 8.30
CA THR A 18 20.09 5.36 6.89
C THR A 18 18.75 5.98 6.46
N PHE A 19 18.33 5.75 5.21
CA PHE A 19 17.08 6.26 4.65
C PHE A 19 15.83 5.59 5.25
N ILE A 20 14.74 6.35 5.29
CA ILE A 20 13.39 5.84 5.59
C ILE A 20 12.77 5.40 4.25
N HIS A 21 12.31 4.15 4.17
CA HIS A 21 11.78 3.58 2.94
C HIS A 21 10.26 3.76 2.80
N ASP A 22 9.56 3.82 3.94
CA ASP A 22 8.12 3.95 3.99
C ASP A 22 7.65 4.55 5.32
N CYS A 23 6.45 5.11 5.30
CA CYS A 23 5.73 5.49 6.50
C CYS A 23 4.23 5.23 6.35
N SER A 24 3.57 4.91 7.45
CA SER A 24 2.14 4.60 7.46
C SER A 24 1.50 5.10 8.74
N PHE A 25 0.41 5.86 8.60
CA PHE A 25 -0.42 6.26 9.72
C PHE A 25 -1.35 5.13 10.15
N ASP A 26 -1.66 5.08 11.45
CA ASP A 26 -2.76 4.27 11.94
C ASP A 26 -4.11 4.81 11.45
N TYR A 27 -5.16 4.02 11.65
CA TYR A 27 -6.52 4.37 11.22
C TYR A 27 -7.01 5.71 11.77
N TYR A 28 -6.54 6.12 12.95
CA TYR A 28 -6.96 7.35 13.62
C TYR A 28 -6.06 8.56 13.32
N GLY A 29 -4.97 8.38 12.58
CA GLY A 29 -3.97 9.43 12.33
C GLY A 29 -3.24 9.91 13.59
N ARG A 30 -3.24 9.12 14.66
CA ARG A 30 -2.60 9.44 15.94
C ARG A 30 -1.27 8.72 16.14
N ARG A 31 -0.98 7.74 15.30
CA ARG A 31 0.28 7.00 15.31
C ARG A 31 0.87 6.93 13.92
N LEU A 32 2.18 7.04 13.82
CA LEU A 32 2.92 6.96 12.57
C LEU A 32 4.00 5.90 12.73
N ALA A 33 3.93 4.85 11.91
CA ALA A 33 5.01 3.89 11.76
C ALA A 33 5.95 4.35 10.65
N THR A 34 7.25 4.24 10.88
CA THR A 34 8.28 4.48 9.86
C THR A 34 9.21 3.28 9.78
N CYS A 35 9.47 2.80 8.57
CA CYS A 35 10.42 1.72 8.34
C CYS A 35 11.67 2.24 7.62
N SER A 36 12.83 1.75 8.03
CA SER A 36 14.12 2.26 7.58
C SER A 36 15.07 1.12 7.20
N GLY A 37 16.06 1.44 6.36
CA GLY A 37 17.11 0.49 5.99
C GLY A 37 18.09 0.15 7.09
N ASP A 38 18.00 0.84 8.23
CA ASP A 38 18.73 0.47 9.46
C ASP A 38 18.13 -0.75 10.18
N ARG A 39 17.01 -1.28 9.64
CA ARG A 39 16.27 -2.47 10.09
C ARG A 39 15.37 -2.21 11.29
N PHE A 40 15.29 -0.97 11.76
CA PHE A 40 14.45 -0.58 12.88
C PHE A 40 13.09 -0.09 12.39
N LEU A 41 12.07 -0.53 13.12
CA LEU A 41 10.73 0.03 13.05
C LEU A 41 10.58 1.05 14.19
N ARG A 42 10.08 2.23 13.85
CA ARG A 42 9.85 3.32 14.80
C ARG A 42 8.40 3.74 14.72
N ILE A 43 7.76 3.88 15.87
CA ILE A 43 6.36 4.26 15.97
C ILE A 43 6.26 5.54 16.80
N TYR A 44 5.83 6.61 16.14
CA TYR A 44 5.58 7.90 16.75
C TYR A 44 4.13 7.98 17.19
N THR A 45 3.89 8.59 18.34
CA THR A 45 2.53 8.84 18.87
C THR A 45 2.31 10.34 18.92
N LEU A 46 1.15 10.80 18.47
CA LEU A 46 0.71 12.19 18.57
C LEU A 46 0.02 12.40 19.92
N GLU A 47 0.61 13.26 20.74
CA GLU A 47 0.07 13.65 22.04
C GLU A 47 -1.04 14.71 21.88
N GLU A 48 -1.85 14.91 22.93
CA GLU A 48 -2.98 15.84 22.89
C GLU A 48 -2.57 17.31 22.68
N ASN A 49 -1.32 17.64 23.01
CA ASN A 49 -0.72 18.95 22.76
C ASN A 49 -0.33 19.18 21.28
N GLY A 50 -0.50 18.18 20.41
CA GLY A 50 -0.14 18.24 19.00
C GLY A 50 1.33 17.91 18.71
N GLU A 51 2.10 17.48 19.70
CA GLU A 51 3.49 17.09 19.53
C GLU A 51 3.62 15.59 19.24
N TRP A 52 4.50 15.25 18.30
CA TRP A 52 4.86 13.87 18.02
C TRP A 52 5.94 13.41 18.99
N ILE A 53 5.76 12.27 19.62
CA ILE A 53 6.74 11.66 20.53
C ILE A 53 7.17 10.28 20.04
N LEU A 54 8.45 9.96 20.24
CA LEU A 54 9.01 8.64 20.01
C LEU A 54 9.37 8.01 21.35
N LYS A 55 8.53 7.07 21.82
CA LYS A 55 8.81 6.36 23.09
C LYS A 55 9.93 5.33 22.86
N PRO A 56 10.79 5.05 23.86
CA PRO A 56 11.84 4.04 23.74
C PRO A 56 11.31 2.64 23.41
N THR A 57 10.13 2.27 23.92
CA THR A 57 9.47 0.97 23.61
C THR A 57 8.95 0.88 22.18
N SER A 58 8.87 2.02 21.49
CA SER A 58 8.35 2.15 20.13
C SER A 58 9.46 2.18 19.07
N THR A 59 10.73 2.00 19.47
CA THR A 59 11.87 1.80 18.56
C THR A 59 12.45 0.41 18.81
N PHE A 60 12.36 -0.47 17.82
CA PHE A 60 12.86 -1.83 17.96
C PHE A 60 13.36 -2.39 16.63
N LEU A 61 14.30 -3.33 16.72
CA LEU A 61 14.81 -4.07 15.58
C LEU A 61 13.71 -5.00 15.08
N ALA A 62 13.19 -4.74 13.88
CA ALA A 62 12.08 -5.51 13.34
C ALA A 62 12.59 -6.70 12.52
N HIS A 63 13.64 -6.51 11.73
CA HIS A 63 14.10 -7.49 10.75
C HIS A 63 15.63 -7.63 10.75
N GLU A 64 16.14 -8.65 10.05
CA GLU A 64 17.58 -8.90 9.92
C GLU A 64 18.23 -8.08 8.80
N ALA A 65 17.40 -7.62 7.84
CA ALA A 65 17.77 -6.78 6.70
C ALA A 65 16.84 -5.57 6.55
N SER A 66 17.08 -4.78 5.49
CA SER A 66 16.40 -3.50 5.22
C SER A 66 14.89 -3.66 5.13
N LEU A 67 14.15 -2.75 5.77
CA LEU A 67 12.69 -2.74 5.70
C LEU A 67 12.20 -1.99 4.47
N TRP A 68 11.27 -2.57 3.71
CA TRP A 68 10.73 -1.94 2.50
C TRP A 68 9.40 -1.22 2.71
N ARG A 69 8.50 -1.82 3.49
CA ARG A 69 7.15 -1.29 3.75
C ARG A 69 6.70 -1.59 5.18
N CYS A 70 5.78 -0.77 5.67
CA CYS A 70 5.03 -1.04 6.89
C CYS A 70 3.56 -0.65 6.70
N THR A 71 2.65 -1.41 7.28
CA THR A 71 1.21 -1.18 7.12
C THR A 71 0.46 -1.52 8.40
N TRP A 72 -0.49 -0.66 8.77
CA TRP A 72 -1.37 -0.89 9.92
C TRP A 72 -2.58 -1.73 9.52
N SER A 73 -3.03 -2.59 10.43
CA SER A 73 -4.30 -3.28 10.28
C SER A 73 -5.47 -2.36 10.66
N HIS A 74 -6.69 -2.80 10.33
CA HIS A 74 -7.89 -2.14 10.82
C HIS A 74 -8.03 -2.32 12.35
N PRO A 75 -8.42 -1.28 13.11
CA PRO A 75 -8.44 -1.30 14.58
C PRO A 75 -9.39 -2.33 15.20
N THR A 76 -10.32 -2.91 14.42
CA THR A 76 -11.16 -4.04 14.86
C THR A 76 -10.36 -5.26 15.29
N TYR A 77 -9.13 -5.39 14.82
CA TYR A 77 -8.23 -6.50 15.12
C TYR A 77 -7.18 -6.14 16.18
N GLY A 78 -7.32 -4.99 16.84
CA GLY A 78 -6.33 -4.44 17.76
C GLY A 78 -5.26 -3.61 17.06
N SER A 79 -4.21 -3.27 17.81
CA SER A 79 -3.08 -2.47 17.31
C SER A 79 -2.05 -3.36 16.63
N LEU A 80 -2.36 -3.78 15.40
CA LEU A 80 -1.47 -4.62 14.60
C LEU A 80 -0.76 -3.84 13.50
N LEU A 81 0.46 -4.27 13.24
CA LEU A 81 1.30 -3.75 12.17
C LEU A 81 1.96 -4.92 11.45
N SER A 82 2.08 -4.81 10.13
CA SER A 82 2.89 -5.72 9.33
C SER A 82 4.08 -4.96 8.74
N THR A 83 5.23 -5.62 8.70
CA THR A 83 6.45 -5.15 8.04
C THR A 83 6.91 -6.15 7.00
N CYS A 84 7.61 -5.67 5.97
CA CYS A 84 8.30 -6.54 5.01
C CYS A 84 9.75 -6.08 4.79
N SER A 85 10.58 -7.03 4.39
CA SER A 85 12.04 -6.86 4.41
C SER A 85 12.73 -7.57 3.26
N ASP A 86 13.95 -7.12 3.02
CA ASP A 86 14.90 -7.74 2.11
C ASP A 86 15.34 -9.14 2.56
N ASP A 87 15.13 -9.48 3.84
CA ASP A 87 15.40 -10.82 4.40
C ASP A 87 14.40 -11.91 3.97
N SER A 88 13.57 -11.62 2.96
CA SER A 88 12.51 -12.50 2.43
C SER A 88 11.36 -12.81 3.39
N THR A 89 11.26 -12.10 4.52
CA THR A 89 10.17 -12.29 5.48
C THR A 89 9.23 -11.09 5.56
N SER A 90 7.99 -11.38 5.97
CA SER A 90 7.07 -10.38 6.50
C SER A 90 6.72 -10.75 7.93
N ILE A 91 6.64 -9.77 8.83
CA ILE A 91 6.42 -10.02 10.25
C ILE A 91 5.17 -9.28 10.72
N ILE A 92 4.34 -9.97 11.51
CA ILE A 92 3.17 -9.42 12.19
C ILE A 92 3.57 -9.01 13.60
N TRP A 93 3.26 -7.77 13.96
CA TRP A 93 3.50 -7.17 15.25
C TRP A 93 2.20 -6.76 15.91
N GLU A 94 2.12 -6.94 17.22
CA GLU A 94 1.03 -6.44 18.05
C GLU A 94 1.62 -5.63 19.20
N GLU A 95 1.00 -4.49 19.52
CA GLU A 95 1.30 -3.76 20.75
C GLU A 95 0.60 -4.42 21.95
N ASP A 96 1.36 -4.80 22.96
CA ASP A 96 0.78 -5.17 24.26
C ASP A 96 0.17 -3.94 24.94
N PRO A 97 -1.15 -3.92 25.21
CA PRO A 97 -1.83 -2.77 25.82
C PRO A 97 -1.30 -2.39 27.20
N SER A 98 -0.71 -3.34 27.93
CA SER A 98 -0.26 -3.12 29.31
C SER A 98 1.13 -2.49 29.38
N SER A 99 2.05 -2.93 28.52
CA SER A 99 3.45 -2.49 28.52
C SER A 99 3.78 -1.49 27.40
N HIS A 100 2.88 -1.28 26.44
CA HIS A 100 3.14 -0.53 25.21
C HIS A 100 4.38 -1.03 24.45
N LYS A 101 4.69 -2.32 24.62
CA LYS A 101 5.78 -2.99 23.94
C LYS A 101 5.24 -3.72 22.72
N TRP A 102 5.94 -3.60 21.62
CA TRP A 102 5.64 -4.34 20.41
C TRP A 102 6.20 -5.76 20.48
N ILE A 103 5.33 -6.73 20.24
CA ILE A 103 5.60 -8.16 20.32
C ILE A 103 5.42 -8.75 18.93
N LYS A 104 6.40 -9.52 18.50
CA LYS A 104 6.32 -10.32 17.28
C LYS A 104 5.34 -11.47 17.48
N LYS A 105 4.30 -11.55 16.65
CA LYS A 105 3.29 -12.62 16.72
C LYS A 105 3.53 -13.70 15.68
N ALA A 106 3.82 -13.32 14.44
CA ALA A 106 4.09 -14.29 13.38
C ALA A 106 5.22 -13.82 12.46
N THR A 107 5.94 -14.78 11.90
CA THR A 107 6.92 -14.56 10.82
C THR A 107 6.47 -15.35 9.60
N LEU A 108 6.22 -14.65 8.51
CA LEU A 108 5.76 -15.16 7.23
C LEU A 108 6.98 -15.28 6.30
N SER A 109 7.43 -16.52 6.06
CA SER A 109 8.72 -16.80 5.40
C SER A 109 8.59 -17.76 4.21
N ASP A 110 7.44 -17.82 3.54
CA ASP A 110 7.23 -18.65 2.35
C ASP A 110 7.84 -18.05 1.07
N SER A 111 8.29 -16.81 1.13
CA SER A 111 8.95 -16.14 0.00
C SER A 111 10.40 -16.61 -0.12
N ARG A 112 10.86 -16.88 -1.34
CA ARG A 112 12.25 -17.31 -1.61
C ARG A 112 13.19 -16.15 -1.97
N LYS A 113 12.63 -14.96 -2.14
CA LYS A 113 13.31 -13.72 -2.50
C LYS A 113 12.78 -12.59 -1.62
N PRO A 114 13.47 -11.43 -1.57
CA PRO A 114 13.04 -10.23 -0.84
C PRO A 114 11.54 -9.93 -0.96
N VAL A 115 10.90 -9.56 0.14
CA VAL A 115 9.49 -9.12 0.14
C VAL A 115 9.48 -7.59 0.01
N GLN A 116 9.04 -7.11 -1.15
CA GLN A 116 9.12 -5.70 -1.54
C GLN A 116 7.92 -4.89 -1.05
N VAL A 117 6.76 -5.55 -0.89
CA VAL A 117 5.52 -4.85 -0.55
C VAL A 117 4.59 -5.72 0.30
N VAL A 118 3.85 -5.06 1.19
CA VAL A 118 2.88 -5.68 2.08
C VAL A 118 1.69 -4.74 2.30
N GLU A 119 0.47 -5.27 2.28
CA GLU A 119 -0.76 -4.52 2.61
C GLU A 119 -1.85 -5.41 3.20
N PHE A 120 -2.48 -4.95 4.29
CA PHE A 120 -3.67 -5.59 4.83
C PHE A 120 -4.86 -5.44 3.90
N CYS A 121 -5.64 -6.52 3.81
CA CYS A 121 -6.91 -6.56 3.11
C CYS A 121 -7.95 -5.66 3.83
N PRO A 122 -8.98 -5.15 3.12
CA PRO A 122 -10.06 -4.42 3.77
C PRO A 122 -10.77 -5.25 4.85
N GLU A 123 -11.23 -4.60 5.91
CA GLU A 123 -11.75 -5.21 7.14
C GLU A 123 -12.98 -6.10 6.93
N HIS A 124 -13.77 -5.82 5.89
CA HIS A 124 -14.96 -6.60 5.56
C HIS A 124 -14.65 -7.96 4.93
N VAL A 125 -13.42 -8.17 4.45
CA VAL A 125 -12.94 -9.45 3.89
C VAL A 125 -12.40 -10.36 5.00
N GLY A 126 -12.00 -9.77 6.13
CA GLY A 126 -11.35 -10.46 7.24
C GLY A 126 -9.89 -10.03 7.42
N LEU A 127 -9.23 -10.61 8.42
CA LEU A 127 -7.84 -10.32 8.72
C LEU A 127 -6.92 -11.09 7.77
N ARG A 128 -6.67 -10.49 6.60
CA ARG A 128 -5.79 -11.03 5.56
C ARG A 128 -4.67 -10.07 5.22
N LEU A 129 -3.54 -10.60 4.81
CA LEU A 129 -2.37 -9.83 4.40
C LEU A 129 -1.88 -10.30 3.03
N ALA A 130 -1.76 -9.38 2.07
CA ALA A 130 -1.02 -9.65 0.83
C ALA A 130 0.45 -9.25 0.99
N THR A 131 1.32 -10.09 0.46
CA THR A 131 2.75 -9.81 0.31
C THR A 131 3.13 -10.00 -1.16
N GLY A 132 3.97 -9.11 -1.67
CA GLY A 132 4.57 -9.20 -2.99
C GLY A 132 6.08 -9.34 -2.86
N SER A 133 6.64 -10.37 -3.52
CA SER A 133 8.06 -10.67 -3.47
C SER A 133 8.73 -10.45 -4.83
N ALA A 134 10.05 -10.28 -4.80
CA ALA A 134 10.89 -10.23 -5.98
C ALA A 134 10.97 -11.55 -6.76
N ASP A 135 10.33 -12.62 -6.28
CA ASP A 135 10.08 -13.83 -7.07
C ASP A 135 8.89 -13.70 -8.04
N GLY A 136 8.18 -12.57 -8.02
CA GLY A 136 7.07 -12.31 -8.92
C GLY A 136 5.73 -12.87 -8.45
N VAL A 137 5.68 -13.47 -7.25
CA VAL A 137 4.51 -14.15 -6.70
C VAL A 137 3.86 -13.29 -5.62
N ILE A 138 2.54 -13.18 -5.70
CA ILE A 138 1.71 -12.63 -4.61
C ILE A 138 1.31 -13.78 -3.68
N ARG A 139 1.49 -13.57 -2.38
CA ARG A 139 1.06 -14.50 -1.34
C ARG A 139 0.08 -13.81 -0.42
N ILE A 140 -1.05 -14.46 -0.16
CA ILE A 140 -2.11 -13.96 0.72
C ILE A 140 -2.22 -14.88 1.92
N TYR A 141 -2.00 -14.30 3.09
CA TYR A 141 -2.09 -14.95 4.38
C TYR A 141 -3.41 -14.57 5.06
N GLU A 142 -3.97 -15.50 5.83
CA GLU A 142 -5.23 -15.29 6.54
C GLU A 142 -5.05 -15.71 8.00
N ALA A 143 -5.33 -14.79 8.92
CA ALA A 143 -5.41 -15.13 10.33
C ALA A 143 -6.73 -15.87 10.58
N ILE A 144 -6.66 -17.17 10.85
CA ILE A 144 -7.84 -18.00 11.12
C ILE A 144 -8.48 -17.59 12.45
N ASP A 145 -7.65 -17.23 13.43
CA ASP A 145 -8.08 -16.80 14.75
C ASP A 145 -7.54 -15.39 15.05
N VAL A 146 -8.45 -14.43 15.18
CA VAL A 146 -8.10 -13.03 15.51
C VAL A 146 -7.58 -12.91 16.94
N LEU A 147 -7.93 -13.84 17.82
CA LEU A 147 -7.45 -13.86 19.21
C LEU A 147 -6.08 -14.52 19.33
N ASN A 148 -5.70 -15.36 18.36
CA ASN A 148 -4.38 -15.98 18.28
C ASN A 148 -3.67 -15.66 16.96
N LEU A 149 -2.93 -14.56 16.99
CA LEU A 149 -2.20 -14.02 15.84
C LEU A 149 -0.88 -14.74 15.54
N GLU A 150 -0.59 -15.87 16.17
CA GLU A 150 0.62 -16.66 15.89
C GLU A 150 0.50 -17.48 14.60
N HIS A 151 -0.73 -17.78 14.17
CA HIS A 151 -0.98 -18.69 13.04
C HIS A 151 -1.58 -17.98 11.83
N TRP A 152 -0.76 -17.82 10.80
CA TRP A 152 -1.09 -17.14 9.54
C TRP A 152 -0.82 -18.05 8.34
N PRO A 153 -1.66 -19.05 8.07
CA PRO A 153 -1.46 -19.94 6.94
C PRO A 153 -1.56 -19.19 5.61
N LEU A 154 -0.79 -19.67 4.64
CA LEU A 154 -0.89 -19.24 3.25
C LEU A 154 -2.25 -19.69 2.69
N SER A 155 -3.18 -18.74 2.55
CA SER A 155 -4.54 -19.00 2.08
C SER A 155 -4.58 -19.06 0.56
N GLN A 156 -3.90 -18.14 -0.13
CA GLN A 156 -3.87 -18.06 -1.60
C GLN A 156 -2.49 -17.64 -2.10
N ARG A 157 -2.16 -18.06 -3.33
CA ARG A 157 -0.98 -17.58 -4.06
C ARG A 157 -1.26 -17.52 -5.55
N PHE A 158 -0.65 -16.57 -6.24
CA PHE A 158 -0.68 -16.50 -7.70
C PHE A 158 0.53 -15.77 -8.26
N ASP A 159 0.89 -16.14 -9.48
CA ASP A 159 2.04 -15.60 -10.19
C ASP A 159 1.61 -14.31 -10.92
N ALA A 160 2.12 -13.16 -10.47
CA ALA A 160 1.64 -11.86 -10.93
C ALA A 160 2.60 -11.17 -11.90
N CYS A 161 3.90 -11.22 -11.62
CA CYS A 161 4.95 -10.60 -12.43
C CYS A 161 6.23 -11.44 -12.38
N LEU A 162 6.26 -12.54 -13.13
CA LEU A 162 7.43 -13.43 -13.23
C LEU A 162 8.56 -12.84 -14.09
N GLU A 163 8.27 -11.77 -14.83
CA GLU A 163 9.22 -11.07 -15.67
C GLU A 163 9.91 -9.93 -14.91
N GLY A 164 11.19 -9.72 -15.19
CA GLY A 164 12.02 -8.71 -14.54
C GLY A 164 12.73 -9.20 -13.27
N GLU A 165 13.75 -8.44 -12.83
CA GLU A 165 14.64 -8.88 -11.75
C GLU A 165 14.01 -8.75 -10.35
N LEU A 166 13.15 -7.75 -10.16
CA LEU A 166 12.57 -7.39 -8.86
C LEU A 166 11.11 -7.85 -8.68
N GLY A 167 10.57 -8.65 -9.60
CA GLY A 167 9.25 -9.26 -9.50
C GLY A 167 8.12 -8.24 -9.21
N VAL A 168 7.37 -8.48 -8.14
CA VAL A 168 6.30 -7.57 -7.67
C VAL A 168 6.91 -6.42 -6.87
N THR A 169 6.60 -5.19 -7.27
CA THR A 169 7.14 -3.97 -6.64
C THR A 169 6.08 -3.13 -5.94
N ALA A 170 4.82 -3.20 -6.37
CA ALA A 170 3.73 -2.43 -5.80
C ALA A 170 2.42 -3.22 -5.80
N LEU A 171 1.57 -2.99 -4.81
CA LEU A 171 0.23 -3.56 -4.74
C LEU A 171 -0.74 -2.60 -4.07
N SER A 172 -2.03 -2.73 -4.41
CA SER A 172 -3.10 -2.04 -3.70
C SER A 172 -4.42 -2.81 -3.75
N TRP A 173 -5.08 -2.97 -2.59
CA TRP A 173 -6.37 -3.63 -2.50
C TRP A 173 -7.52 -2.73 -2.98
N CYS A 174 -8.50 -3.33 -3.66
CA CYS A 174 -9.78 -2.67 -3.87
C CYS A 174 -10.54 -2.60 -2.54
N ARG A 175 -10.87 -1.39 -2.08
CA ARG A 175 -11.56 -1.15 -0.80
C ARG A 175 -13.09 -1.31 -0.88
N SER A 176 -13.63 -1.62 -2.07
CA SER A 176 -15.08 -1.72 -2.29
C SER A 176 -15.66 -3.00 -1.73
N ARG A 177 -16.75 -2.88 -0.95
CA ARG A 177 -17.50 -4.02 -0.40
C ARG A 177 -18.33 -4.78 -1.43
N PHE A 178 -18.48 -4.22 -2.64
CA PHE A 178 -19.48 -4.69 -3.61
C PHE A 178 -18.88 -5.29 -4.88
N ASP A 179 -17.58 -5.14 -5.13
CA ASP A 179 -16.95 -5.57 -6.39
C ASP A 179 -16.26 -6.94 -6.31
N GLY A 180 -16.40 -7.61 -5.16
CA GLY A 180 -15.63 -8.81 -4.83
C GLY A 180 -14.18 -8.48 -4.48
N LEU A 181 -13.41 -9.52 -4.14
CA LEU A 181 -12.03 -9.37 -3.72
C LEU A 181 -11.13 -9.10 -4.93
N MET A 182 -10.57 -7.89 -5.00
CA MET A 182 -9.69 -7.46 -6.08
C MET A 182 -8.43 -6.77 -5.55
N ILE A 183 -7.35 -6.91 -6.31
CA ILE A 183 -6.06 -6.30 -6.02
C ILE A 183 -5.42 -5.84 -7.32
N VAL A 184 -4.81 -4.66 -7.32
CA VAL A 184 -3.94 -4.23 -8.42
C VAL A 184 -2.49 -4.51 -8.05
N VAL A 185 -1.73 -5.01 -9.02
CA VAL A 185 -0.33 -5.39 -8.85
C VAL A 185 0.51 -4.72 -9.92
N GLY A 186 1.57 -4.05 -9.49
CA GLY A 186 2.59 -3.44 -10.32
C GLY A 186 3.90 -4.24 -10.24
N GLY A 187 4.53 -4.43 -11.40
CA GLY A 187 5.73 -5.22 -11.56
C GLY A 187 6.97 -4.42 -11.95
N SER A 188 8.13 -5.06 -11.76
CA SER A 188 9.43 -4.50 -12.14
C SER A 188 9.64 -4.37 -13.65
N SER A 189 8.92 -5.16 -14.46
CA SER A 189 8.91 -5.07 -15.92
C SER A 189 7.95 -4.01 -16.47
N GLY A 190 7.34 -3.19 -15.61
CA GLY A 190 6.31 -2.23 -16.00
C GLY A 190 4.91 -2.82 -16.16
N SER A 191 4.75 -4.12 -15.91
CA SER A 191 3.44 -4.77 -15.91
C SER A 191 2.51 -4.18 -14.85
N LEU A 192 1.25 -3.95 -15.22
CA LEU A 192 0.24 -3.42 -14.33
C LEU A 192 -1.09 -4.14 -14.57
N LYS A 193 -1.51 -4.98 -13.62
CA LYS A 193 -2.69 -5.85 -13.78
C LYS A 193 -3.57 -5.78 -12.56
N VAL A 194 -4.88 -5.75 -12.79
CA VAL A 194 -5.89 -5.94 -11.77
C VAL A 194 -6.30 -7.40 -11.76
N TRP A 195 -6.23 -8.01 -10.58
CA TRP A 195 -6.62 -9.38 -10.34
C TRP A 195 -7.92 -9.41 -9.53
N LYS A 196 -8.81 -10.35 -9.86
CA LYS A 196 -10.06 -10.61 -9.14
C LYS A 196 -10.10 -12.07 -8.70
N PHE A 197 -10.45 -12.29 -7.45
CA PHE A 197 -10.65 -13.63 -6.92
C PHE A 197 -11.99 -14.18 -7.41
N SER A 198 -11.96 -15.36 -8.02
CA SER A 198 -13.14 -16.09 -8.44
C SER A 198 -13.47 -17.15 -7.38
N GLU A 199 -14.59 -16.97 -6.67
CA GLU A 199 -15.05 -17.92 -5.66
C GLU A 199 -15.32 -19.31 -6.24
N GLY A 200 -15.90 -19.38 -7.45
CA GLY A 200 -16.23 -20.64 -8.12
C GLY A 200 -15.01 -21.51 -8.42
N SER A 201 -13.92 -20.92 -8.93
CA SER A 201 -12.67 -21.63 -9.18
C SER A 201 -11.66 -21.58 -8.04
N ARG A 202 -11.97 -20.85 -6.97
CA ARG A 202 -11.08 -20.53 -5.84
C ARG A 202 -9.68 -20.10 -6.32
N SER A 203 -9.65 -19.26 -7.35
CA SER A 203 -8.41 -18.84 -8.00
C SER A 203 -8.47 -17.37 -8.41
N TRP A 204 -7.29 -16.77 -8.49
CA TRP A 204 -7.11 -15.41 -8.96
C TRP A 204 -7.04 -15.38 -10.48
N LYS A 205 -7.83 -14.51 -11.10
CA LYS A 205 -7.84 -14.29 -12.55
C LYS A 205 -7.53 -12.82 -12.85
N VAL A 206 -6.85 -12.58 -13.96
CA VAL A 206 -6.68 -11.21 -14.47
C VAL A 206 -8.06 -10.68 -14.84
N TYR A 207 -8.43 -9.56 -14.22
CA TYR A 207 -9.71 -8.89 -14.42
C TYR A 207 -9.59 -7.76 -15.46
N VAL A 208 -8.47 -7.04 -15.43
CA VAL A 208 -8.09 -6.10 -16.49
C VAL A 208 -6.57 -5.94 -16.49
N GLU A 209 -6.01 -5.94 -17.69
CA GLU A 209 -4.63 -5.53 -17.93
C GLU A 209 -4.65 -4.04 -18.25
N LEU A 210 -3.94 -3.26 -17.44
CA LEU A 210 -3.85 -1.81 -17.61
C LEU A 210 -2.68 -1.52 -18.55
N ASP A 211 -2.74 -0.43 -19.31
CA ASP A 211 -1.62 0.02 -20.15
C ASP A 211 -0.37 0.22 -19.26
N GLY A 212 0.55 -0.72 -19.35
CA GLY A 212 1.73 -0.81 -18.51
C GLY A 212 2.76 0.26 -18.83
N PHE A 213 3.88 0.21 -18.14
CA PHE A 213 4.97 1.15 -18.31
C PHE A 213 6.15 0.49 -19.04
N GLN A 214 7.02 1.31 -19.61
CA GLN A 214 8.31 0.84 -20.14
C GLN A 214 9.34 0.62 -19.03
N GLU A 215 9.14 1.28 -17.89
CA GLU A 215 9.99 1.23 -16.71
C GLU A 215 9.28 0.52 -15.55
N ARG A 216 10.04 0.17 -14.51
CA ARG A 216 9.51 -0.47 -13.30
C ARG A 216 8.39 0.36 -12.66
N VAL A 217 7.32 -0.31 -12.23
CA VAL A 217 6.29 0.33 -11.39
C VAL A 217 6.87 0.56 -9.99
N LEU A 218 6.79 1.80 -9.49
CA LEU A 218 7.33 2.22 -8.20
C LEU A 218 6.28 2.20 -7.10
N ASP A 219 5.04 2.56 -7.42
CA ASP A 219 3.90 2.51 -6.52
C ASP A 219 2.58 2.43 -7.31
N VAL A 220 1.56 1.87 -6.67
CA VAL A 220 0.19 1.79 -7.21
C VAL A 220 -0.79 1.97 -6.07
N LYS A 221 -1.86 2.74 -6.30
CA LYS A 221 -2.93 2.95 -5.32
C LYS A 221 -4.30 2.89 -5.97
N TRP A 222 -5.18 2.10 -5.35
CA TRP A 222 -6.58 2.03 -5.71
C TRP A 222 -7.36 3.11 -4.94
N ALA A 223 -8.02 4.01 -5.64
CA ALA A 223 -8.84 5.05 -5.02
C ALA A 223 -10.13 4.47 -4.41
N ASN A 224 -10.50 4.91 -3.21
CA ASN A 224 -11.74 4.48 -2.59
C ASN A 224 -12.97 4.97 -3.39
N GLY A 225 -13.86 4.04 -3.76
CA GLY A 225 -14.92 4.29 -4.73
C GLY A 225 -16.04 5.23 -4.25
N VAL A 226 -16.39 5.23 -2.96
CA VAL A 226 -17.47 6.04 -2.34
C VAL A 226 -18.71 6.21 -3.24
N GLY A 227 -19.26 5.10 -3.72
CA GLY A 227 -20.47 5.09 -4.56
C GLY A 227 -20.27 5.38 -6.05
N ARG A 228 -19.03 5.61 -6.53
CA ARG A 228 -18.75 5.79 -7.95
C ARG A 228 -19.03 4.50 -8.75
N GLY A 229 -19.56 4.68 -9.96
CA GLY A 229 -19.82 3.60 -10.93
C GLY A 229 -18.60 3.14 -11.74
N TYR A 230 -17.41 3.62 -11.37
CA TYR A 230 -16.14 3.30 -12.02
C TYR A 230 -15.03 3.15 -10.98
N HIS A 231 -14.00 2.40 -11.32
CA HIS A 231 -12.78 2.31 -10.55
C HIS A 231 -11.80 3.42 -10.96
N LEU A 232 -11.00 3.88 -10.00
CA LEU A 232 -9.84 4.73 -10.25
C LEU A 232 -8.62 4.07 -9.62
N ILE A 233 -7.56 3.94 -10.42
CA ILE A 233 -6.26 3.44 -9.99
C ILE A 233 -5.21 4.45 -10.45
N SER A 234 -4.29 4.80 -9.58
CA SER A 234 -3.09 5.56 -9.95
C SER A 234 -1.88 4.65 -9.88
N ALA A 235 -0.99 4.75 -10.85
CA ALA A 235 0.30 4.08 -10.82
C ALA A 235 1.41 5.04 -11.25
N VAL A 236 2.60 4.80 -10.73
CA VAL A 236 3.80 5.55 -11.07
C VAL A 236 4.92 4.60 -11.42
N ALA A 237 5.70 4.94 -12.44
CA ALA A 237 6.87 4.18 -12.84
C ALA A 237 8.14 5.05 -12.85
N GLY A 238 9.29 4.40 -13.06
CA GLY A 238 10.57 5.07 -13.27
C GLY A 238 10.50 6.13 -14.38
N GLY A 239 11.27 7.21 -14.24
CA GLY A 239 11.22 8.37 -15.14
C GLY A 239 10.06 9.33 -14.83
N GLY A 240 9.50 9.27 -13.62
CA GLY A 240 8.50 10.24 -13.14
C GLY A 240 7.13 10.17 -13.80
N VAL A 241 6.83 9.12 -14.56
CA VAL A 241 5.55 8.98 -15.28
C VAL A 241 4.46 8.51 -14.33
N VAL A 242 3.49 9.39 -14.06
CA VAL A 242 2.29 9.07 -13.26
C VAL A 242 1.09 8.93 -14.18
N ARG A 243 0.34 7.83 -14.04
CA ARG A 243 -0.90 7.58 -14.79
C ARG A 243 -2.07 7.33 -13.86
N VAL A 244 -3.24 7.81 -14.26
CA VAL A 244 -4.54 7.51 -13.64
C VAL A 244 -5.39 6.74 -14.63
N TYR A 245 -5.85 5.57 -14.21
CA TYR A 245 -6.65 4.63 -14.97
C TYR A 245 -8.08 4.66 -14.46
N LYS A 246 -9.04 4.79 -15.39
CA LYS A 246 -10.47 4.84 -15.11
C LYS A 246 -11.18 3.81 -15.97
N PHE A 247 -11.92 2.91 -15.34
CA PHE A 247 -12.71 1.89 -16.05
C PHE A 247 -13.99 1.56 -15.30
N LYS A 248 -15.01 1.13 -16.05
CA LYS A 248 -16.35 0.89 -15.51
C LYS A 248 -16.38 -0.32 -14.57
N ARG A 249 -17.26 -0.25 -13.57
CA ARG A 249 -17.57 -1.38 -12.68
C ARG A 249 -18.50 -2.35 -13.40
N ASP A 250 -18.22 -3.63 -13.27
CA ASP A 250 -19.14 -4.68 -13.72
C ASP A 250 -20.31 -4.80 -12.75
N LYS A 251 -21.42 -5.39 -13.21
CA LYS A 251 -22.49 -5.76 -12.30
C LYS A 251 -22.03 -6.96 -11.46
N ALA A 252 -22.49 -7.04 -10.21
CA ALA A 252 -22.02 -8.03 -9.23
C ALA A 252 -22.15 -9.50 -9.69
N GLU A 253 -23.06 -9.79 -10.63
CA GLU A 253 -23.36 -11.13 -11.15
C GLU A 253 -22.56 -11.50 -12.42
N GLU A 254 -21.76 -10.59 -12.97
CA GLU A 254 -20.93 -10.90 -14.14
C GLU A 254 -19.69 -11.69 -13.70
N GLU A 255 -19.60 -12.93 -14.18
CA GLU A 255 -18.36 -13.70 -14.07
C GLU A 255 -17.20 -12.97 -14.74
N VAL A 256 -15.98 -13.23 -14.26
CA VAL A 256 -14.73 -12.78 -14.89
C VAL A 256 -14.62 -13.46 -16.25
N GLY A 257 -15.26 -12.88 -17.26
CA GLY A 257 -15.10 -13.22 -18.66
C GLY A 257 -14.04 -12.31 -19.30
N GLU A 258 -13.41 -12.81 -20.37
CA GLU A 258 -12.46 -12.08 -21.21
C GLU A 258 -13.15 -10.99 -22.04
N LYS A 259 -13.93 -10.11 -21.40
CA LYS A 259 -14.36 -8.88 -22.04
C LYS A 259 -13.25 -7.87 -21.84
N GLU A 260 -12.62 -7.50 -22.94
CA GLU A 260 -11.72 -6.35 -22.97
C GLU A 260 -12.46 -5.13 -22.40
N LYS A 261 -11.88 -4.53 -21.36
CA LYS A 261 -12.46 -3.35 -20.72
C LYS A 261 -11.92 -2.12 -21.40
N ASP A 262 -12.82 -1.19 -21.69
CA ASP A 262 -12.42 0.16 -22.08
C ASP A 262 -11.84 0.87 -20.86
N VAL A 263 -10.53 1.14 -20.91
CA VAL A 263 -9.77 1.80 -19.84
C VAL A 263 -9.34 3.18 -20.34
N ASP A 264 -9.90 4.23 -19.75
CA ASP A 264 -9.46 5.60 -19.97
C ASP A 264 -8.20 5.85 -19.14
N VAL A 265 -7.11 6.25 -19.79
CA VAL A 265 -5.79 6.46 -19.19
C VAL A 265 -5.39 7.91 -19.34
N ARG A 266 -5.03 8.55 -18.22
CA ARG A 266 -4.54 9.93 -18.19
C ARG A 266 -3.14 9.96 -17.60
N THR A 267 -2.18 10.46 -18.37
CA THR A 267 -0.82 10.74 -17.89
C THR A 267 -0.80 12.12 -17.25
N LEU A 268 -0.23 12.23 -16.06
CA LEU A 268 -0.08 13.50 -15.35
C LEU A 268 1.24 14.15 -15.78
N GLU A 269 1.18 15.44 -16.09
CA GLU A 269 2.36 16.23 -16.46
C GLU A 269 3.15 16.61 -15.20
N THR A 270 4.13 15.77 -14.84
CA THR A 270 5.11 16.08 -13.80
C THR A 270 6.20 17.01 -14.35
N LYS A 271 6.88 17.75 -13.47
CA LYS A 271 8.00 18.61 -13.88
C LYS A 271 9.13 17.74 -14.42
N GLU A 272 9.73 18.15 -15.54
CA GLU A 272 10.83 17.42 -16.15
C GLU A 272 11.98 17.21 -15.16
N GLY A 273 12.43 15.96 -15.01
CA GLY A 273 13.55 15.58 -14.15
C GLY A 273 13.20 15.32 -12.69
N GLU A 274 11.92 15.40 -12.27
CA GLU A 274 11.51 14.99 -10.92
C GLU A 274 10.89 13.58 -10.94
N ASP A 275 11.62 12.60 -10.39
CA ASP A 275 11.09 11.26 -10.20
C ASP A 275 10.06 11.23 -9.07
N VAL A 276 8.91 10.59 -9.33
CA VAL A 276 7.84 10.39 -8.35
C VAL A 276 7.93 8.97 -7.80
N TRP A 277 7.88 8.82 -6.48
CA TRP A 277 8.09 7.53 -5.81
C TRP A 277 6.83 6.95 -5.18
N ARG A 278 5.94 7.81 -4.65
CA ARG A 278 4.76 7.38 -3.89
C ARG A 278 3.52 8.13 -4.30
N LEU A 279 2.40 7.43 -4.17
CA LEU A 279 1.06 7.90 -4.46
C LEU A 279 0.19 7.77 -3.21
N GLY A 280 -0.77 8.67 -3.06
CA GLY A 280 -1.75 8.60 -1.98
C GLY A 280 -3.09 9.20 -2.39
N TRP A 281 -4.17 8.45 -2.29
CA TRP A 281 -5.52 8.99 -2.48
C TRP A 281 -6.04 9.54 -1.16
N ASN A 282 -6.83 10.62 -1.22
CA ASN A 282 -7.69 10.96 -0.09
C ASN A 282 -8.79 9.90 0.10
N GLU A 283 -9.42 9.88 1.27
CA GLU A 283 -10.44 8.90 1.65
C GLU A 283 -11.64 8.81 0.68
N THR A 284 -11.92 9.91 -0.03
CA THR A 284 -13.01 9.96 -1.04
C THR A 284 -12.57 9.53 -2.45
N GLY A 285 -11.27 9.36 -2.69
CA GLY A 285 -10.71 9.05 -4.01
C GLY A 285 -10.90 10.15 -5.05
N THR A 286 -10.91 11.42 -4.63
CA THR A 286 -11.11 12.60 -5.48
C THR A 286 -9.85 13.44 -5.69
N VAL A 287 -8.89 13.33 -4.76
CA VAL A 287 -7.61 14.03 -4.81
C VAL A 287 -6.49 13.01 -4.67
N LEU A 288 -5.52 13.10 -5.56
CA LEU A 288 -4.30 12.28 -5.56
C LEU A 288 -3.13 13.13 -5.07
N ALA A 289 -2.35 12.62 -4.13
CA ALA A 289 -1.07 13.17 -3.71
C ALA A 289 0.06 12.36 -4.34
N THR A 290 1.10 13.05 -4.79
CA THR A 290 2.33 12.42 -5.31
C THR A 290 3.55 13.02 -4.63
N SER A 291 4.48 12.17 -4.19
CA SER A 291 5.75 12.61 -3.59
C SER A 291 6.94 12.03 -4.36
N GLY A 292 7.98 12.85 -4.54
CA GLY A 292 9.13 12.55 -5.39
C GLY A 292 10.46 13.06 -4.84
N GLU A 293 11.48 13.10 -5.70
CA GLU A 293 12.83 13.61 -5.36
C GLU A 293 12.87 15.13 -5.11
N GLY A 294 11.90 15.88 -5.64
CA GLY A 294 11.82 17.34 -5.49
C GLY A 294 11.55 17.82 -4.06
N GLY A 295 11.43 16.92 -3.08
CA GLY A 295 11.16 17.25 -1.67
C GLY A 295 9.78 17.87 -1.44
N LYS A 296 8.90 17.77 -2.42
CA LYS A 296 7.57 18.39 -2.47
C LYS A 296 6.49 17.33 -2.65
N VAL A 297 5.30 17.65 -2.17
CA VAL A 297 4.09 16.87 -2.40
C VAL A 297 3.16 17.64 -3.32
N ASN A 298 2.90 17.07 -4.50
CA ASN A 298 1.96 17.64 -5.46
C ASN A 298 0.57 17.03 -5.26
N MET A 299 -0.45 17.88 -5.22
CA MET A 299 -1.85 17.49 -5.08
C MET A 299 -2.56 17.67 -6.42
N TRP A 300 -3.28 16.63 -6.87
CA TRP A 300 -3.89 16.56 -8.19
C TRP A 300 -5.39 16.35 -8.09
N LYS A 301 -6.13 17.02 -8.97
CA LYS A 301 -7.58 16.87 -9.08
C LYS A 301 -8.02 16.80 -10.53
N ALA A 302 -9.02 15.96 -10.79
CA ALA A 302 -9.65 15.87 -12.10
C ALA A 302 -10.45 17.15 -12.42
N THR A 303 -10.32 17.63 -13.65
CA THR A 303 -11.13 18.70 -14.25
C THR A 303 -12.46 18.14 -14.76
N PHE A 304 -13.35 19.02 -15.20
CA PHE A 304 -14.63 18.62 -15.81
C PHE A 304 -14.44 17.75 -17.07
N ASP A 305 -13.37 18.00 -17.82
CA ASP A 305 -13.04 17.28 -19.05
C ASP A 305 -12.37 15.92 -18.80
N GLY A 306 -12.09 15.59 -17.52
CA GLY A 306 -11.49 14.32 -17.10
C GLY A 306 -9.96 14.33 -17.01
N ASP A 307 -9.31 15.43 -17.40
CA ASP A 307 -7.86 15.61 -17.26
C ASP A 307 -7.48 15.93 -15.81
N TRP A 308 -6.22 15.72 -15.45
CA TRP A 308 -5.72 15.96 -14.10
C TRP A 308 -4.82 17.18 -14.06
N LYS A 309 -5.06 18.08 -13.10
CA LYS A 309 -4.22 19.27 -12.87
C LYS A 309 -3.68 19.29 -11.45
N CYS A 310 -2.43 19.73 -11.33
CA CYS A 310 -1.83 20.04 -10.03
C CYS A 310 -2.53 21.28 -9.46
N VAL A 311 -3.15 21.14 -8.29
CA VAL A 311 -3.90 22.20 -7.61
C VAL A 311 -3.12 22.84 -6.47
N GLU A 312 -2.16 22.12 -5.90
CA GLU A 312 -1.36 22.57 -4.76
C GLU A 312 -0.03 21.82 -4.73
N GLU A 313 1.03 22.53 -4.30
CA GLU A 313 2.37 22.00 -4.06
C GLU A 313 2.73 22.35 -2.62
N VAL A 314 2.97 21.32 -1.80
CA VAL A 314 3.28 21.42 -0.37
C VAL A 314 4.75 21.06 -0.12
#